data_AF-A0A535RS11-F1
#
_entry.id   AF-A0A535RS11-F1
#
_cell.length_a   1.000
_cell.length_b   1.000
_cell.length_c   1.000
_cell.angle_alpha   90.00
_cell.angle_beta   90.00
_cell.angle_gamma   90.00
#
_symmetry.space_group_name_H-M   'P 1'
#
loop_
_entity.id
_entity.type
_entity.pdbx_description
1 polymer ?
#
loop_
_entity_poly.entity_id
_entity_poly.type
_entity_poly.pdbx_seq_one_letter_code
_entity_poly.pdbx_strand_id
1 'polypeptide(L)'
;MTDGRFVTAADNGQLTERVLTAAGAQRVRTEVLASGLFDKDQFIPLEPQPGVTPPAHGISGFTLRAWSGTRIASVSWPVLPESEKSYYKPSPARERADQLATRLLSPETWLPTDAWTTLTPRPHAVSAYRFVTVTQPVGGTPPNVTAVDWPFTTSLLDFGDPLQNPTTIPVPLGPGDFRCATIAADDARAIRTVLERAGAMVTTMFTAADFTTALATGNSGTGLVLFAEPLFPDRPSCTSAY
;
A
#
# COMPACT_ATOMS: atom_id res chain seq x y z
N MET A 1 1.82 -22.59 7.54
CA MET A 1 2.69 -22.76 6.36
C MET A 1 2.51 -21.54 5.48
N THR A 2 3.59 -20.96 4.95
CA THR A 2 3.52 -19.93 3.91
C THR A 2 2.91 -20.56 2.67
N ASP A 3 1.84 -19.98 2.10
CA ASP A 3 1.14 -20.54 0.94
C ASP A 3 1.90 -20.35 -0.40
N GLY A 4 3.06 -19.69 -0.35
CA GLY A 4 3.98 -19.51 -1.47
C GLY A 4 3.53 -18.48 -2.50
N ARG A 5 2.37 -17.83 -2.32
CA ARG A 5 1.89 -16.82 -3.27
C ARG A 5 2.82 -15.62 -3.31
N PHE A 6 3.25 -15.25 -4.51
CA PHE A 6 4.06 -14.07 -4.79
C PHE A 6 3.28 -13.18 -5.74
N VAL A 7 2.80 -12.04 -5.24
CA VAL A 7 1.91 -11.14 -5.96
C VAL A 7 2.66 -9.87 -6.35
N THR A 8 2.63 -9.52 -7.63
CA THR A 8 3.31 -8.35 -8.21
C THR A 8 2.36 -7.58 -9.13
N ALA A 9 2.49 -6.25 -9.20
CA ALA A 9 1.83 -5.47 -10.23
C ALA A 9 2.60 -5.61 -11.56
N ALA A 10 1.89 -5.91 -12.64
CA ALA A 10 2.43 -5.86 -14.00
C ALA A 10 2.50 -4.41 -14.52
N ASP A 11 3.17 -4.17 -15.65
CA ASP A 11 3.35 -2.84 -16.24
C ASP A 11 2.03 -2.12 -16.55
N ASN A 12 0.95 -2.87 -16.78
CA ASN A 12 -0.39 -2.34 -17.00
C ASN A 12 -1.16 -2.06 -15.68
N GLY A 13 -0.50 -2.17 -14.53
CA GLY A 13 -1.06 -1.98 -13.19
C GLY A 13 -1.82 -3.18 -12.62
N GLN A 14 -2.04 -4.24 -13.40
CA GLN A 14 -2.80 -5.40 -12.92
C GLN A 14 -1.97 -6.28 -11.98
N LEU A 15 -2.62 -6.78 -10.92
CA LEU A 15 -2.00 -7.75 -10.03
C LEU A 15 -1.89 -9.11 -10.72
N THR A 16 -0.69 -9.65 -10.69
CA THR A 16 -0.36 -11.01 -11.14
C THR A 16 0.18 -11.82 -9.99
N GLU A 17 -0.07 -13.11 -10.02
CA GLU A 17 0.36 -14.08 -9.02
C GLU A 17 1.22 -15.15 -9.67
N ARG A 18 2.29 -15.51 -8.97
CA ARG A 18 3.06 -16.73 -9.15
C ARG A 18 3.09 -17.48 -7.83
N VAL A 19 3.51 -18.75 -7.86
CA VAL A 19 3.61 -19.58 -6.65
C VAL A 19 5.03 -20.07 -6.50
N LEU A 20 5.66 -19.73 -5.38
CA LEU A 20 6.97 -20.21 -4.99
C LEU A 20 6.88 -21.64 -4.43
N THR A 21 7.95 -22.41 -4.62
CA THR A 21 8.20 -23.59 -3.80
C THR A 21 8.57 -23.16 -2.38
N ALA A 22 8.55 -24.09 -1.41
CA ALA A 22 9.04 -23.79 -0.05
C ALA A 22 10.50 -23.31 -0.06
N ALA A 23 11.35 -23.89 -0.92
CA ALA A 23 12.72 -23.47 -1.11
C ALA A 23 12.81 -22.06 -1.74
N GLY A 24 11.97 -21.76 -2.73
CA GLY A 24 11.86 -20.42 -3.32
C GLY A 24 11.45 -19.35 -2.31
N ALA A 25 10.41 -19.62 -1.50
CA ALA A 25 9.98 -18.74 -0.43
C ALA A 25 11.09 -18.51 0.61
N GLN A 26 11.85 -19.55 0.95
CA GLN A 26 12.99 -19.41 1.85
C GLN A 26 14.11 -18.57 1.24
N ARG A 27 14.38 -18.67 -0.07
CA ARG A 27 15.36 -17.81 -0.77
C ARG A 27 14.97 -16.34 -0.69
N VAL A 28 13.71 -16.01 -0.96
CA VAL A 28 13.17 -14.64 -0.81
C VAL A 28 13.36 -14.13 0.62
N ARG A 29 13.00 -14.93 1.62
CA ARG A 29 13.19 -14.56 3.02
C ARG A 29 14.67 -14.30 3.35
N THR A 30 15.56 -15.19 2.91
CA THR A 30 17.00 -15.04 3.14
C THR A 30 17.54 -13.78 2.48
N GLU A 31 17.13 -13.46 1.24
CA GLU A 31 17.53 -12.24 0.53
C GLU A 31 17.11 -10.98 1.31
N VAL A 32 15.86 -10.93 1.76
CA VAL A 32 15.33 -9.81 2.54
C VAL A 32 16.13 -9.62 3.84
N LEU A 33 16.41 -10.70 4.57
CA LEU A 33 17.17 -10.63 5.83
C LEU A 33 18.65 -10.31 5.62
N ALA A 34 19.26 -10.84 4.56
CA ALA A 34 20.67 -10.60 4.22
C ALA A 34 20.97 -9.13 3.86
N SER A 35 19.94 -8.34 3.53
CA SER A 35 20.08 -6.89 3.33
C SER A 35 20.59 -6.14 4.58
N GLY A 36 20.34 -6.69 5.78
CA GLY A 36 20.63 -6.04 7.06
C GLY A 36 19.78 -4.79 7.33
N LEU A 37 18.65 -4.62 6.62
CA LEU A 37 17.77 -3.45 6.76
C LEU A 37 16.66 -3.66 7.81
N PHE A 38 16.37 -4.89 8.22
CA PHE A 38 15.15 -5.23 8.96
C PHE A 38 15.37 -5.50 10.46
N ASP A 39 16.48 -5.02 11.03
CA ASP A 39 16.78 -5.18 12.47
C ASP A 39 15.86 -4.31 13.34
N LYS A 40 15.51 -3.12 12.85
CA LYS A 40 14.59 -2.15 13.49
C LYS A 40 13.67 -1.52 12.45
N ASP A 41 12.60 -0.89 12.90
CA ASP A 41 11.85 0.03 12.04
C ASP A 41 12.74 1.23 11.72
N GLN A 42 12.80 1.64 10.47
CA GLN A 42 13.63 2.77 10.07
C GLN A 42 13.12 3.51 8.84
N PHE A 43 13.44 4.80 8.82
CA PHE A 43 13.36 5.65 7.64
C PHE A 43 14.79 5.96 7.19
N ILE A 44 15.10 5.70 5.92
CA ILE A 44 16.39 6.04 5.30
C ILE A 44 16.20 7.40 4.62
N PRO A 45 16.74 8.49 5.18
CA PRO A 45 16.53 9.84 4.64
C PRO A 45 17.33 10.07 3.36
N LEU A 46 16.95 11.09 2.60
CA LEU A 46 17.82 11.66 1.58
C LEU A 46 18.98 12.41 2.25
N GLU A 47 20.20 12.19 1.76
CA GLU A 47 21.39 12.90 2.23
C GLU A 47 21.69 14.08 1.30
N PRO A 48 21.60 15.34 1.77
CA PRO A 48 21.93 16.49 0.93
C PRO A 48 23.39 16.47 0.48
N GLN A 49 23.65 16.98 -0.72
CA GLN A 49 25.02 17.25 -1.16
C GLN A 49 25.67 18.31 -0.25
N PRO A 50 27.00 18.25 -0.02
CA PRO A 50 27.70 19.24 0.78
C PRO A 50 27.48 20.67 0.26
N GLY A 51 27.04 21.58 1.14
CA GLY A 51 26.79 22.98 0.79
C GLY A 51 25.51 23.24 -0.02
N VAL A 52 24.69 22.22 -0.27
CA VAL A 52 23.42 22.35 -0.99
C VAL A 52 22.26 22.32 -0.02
N THR A 53 21.32 23.26 -0.15
CA THR A 53 20.04 23.26 0.56
C THR A 53 18.92 22.94 -0.43
N PRO A 54 18.34 21.73 -0.40
CA PRO A 54 17.23 21.38 -1.27
C PRO A 54 16.00 22.24 -0.96
N PRO A 55 15.23 22.69 -1.98
CA PRO A 55 13.97 23.38 -1.75
C PRO A 55 12.96 22.48 -1.04
N ALA A 56 12.06 23.05 -0.23
CA ALA A 56 11.00 22.27 0.41
C ALA A 56 9.95 21.81 -0.61
N HIS A 57 9.62 20.51 -0.62
CA HIS A 57 8.62 19.90 -1.48
C HIS A 57 8.15 18.56 -0.91
N GLY A 58 7.06 18.01 -1.46
CA GLY A 58 6.59 16.67 -1.13
C GLY A 58 7.39 15.60 -1.88
N ILE A 59 7.61 14.46 -1.24
CA ILE A 59 8.41 13.36 -1.81
C ILE A 59 7.63 12.05 -1.73
N SER A 60 7.69 11.25 -2.79
CA SER A 60 7.17 9.88 -2.80
C SER A 60 8.19 8.92 -2.20
N GLY A 61 7.74 7.85 -1.55
CA GLY A 61 8.64 6.88 -0.91
C GLY A 61 8.24 5.44 -1.13
N PHE A 62 9.23 4.55 -1.12
CA PHE A 62 9.02 3.13 -0.96
C PHE A 62 8.87 2.77 0.51
N THR A 63 8.12 1.71 0.78
CA THR A 63 8.09 1.04 2.08
C THR A 63 8.15 -0.45 1.86
N LEU A 64 9.10 -1.12 2.49
CA LEU A 64 9.16 -2.57 2.60
C LEU A 64 8.88 -2.99 4.04
N ARG A 65 8.13 -4.07 4.17
CA ARG A 65 7.80 -4.68 5.46
C ARG A 65 8.11 -6.16 5.40
N ALA A 66 8.78 -6.67 6.41
CA ALA A 66 9.17 -8.06 6.46
C ALA A 66 9.24 -8.58 7.90
N TRP A 67 8.92 -9.86 8.07
CA TRP A 67 9.12 -10.57 9.33
C TRP A 67 10.62 -10.70 9.65
N SER A 68 11.02 -10.13 10.78
CA SER A 68 12.35 -10.22 11.36
C SER A 68 12.23 -10.83 12.76
N GLY A 69 12.57 -12.12 12.88
CA GLY A 69 12.30 -12.90 14.09
C GLY A 69 10.80 -13.01 14.39
N THR A 70 10.37 -12.44 15.51
CA THR A 70 8.98 -12.49 16.02
C THR A 70 8.17 -11.22 15.75
N ARG A 71 8.72 -10.25 15.00
CA ARG A 71 8.03 -8.99 14.67
C ARG A 71 8.14 -8.69 13.19
N ILE A 72 7.30 -7.80 12.69
CA ILE A 72 7.55 -7.13 11.41
C ILE A 72 8.39 -5.88 11.62
N ALA A 73 9.35 -5.70 10.72
CA ALA A 73 10.16 -4.51 10.60
C ALA A 73 9.73 -3.72 9.36
N SER A 74 9.56 -2.41 9.51
CA SER A 74 9.22 -1.49 8.41
C SER A 74 10.42 -0.63 8.02
N VAL A 75 10.79 -0.66 6.74
CA VAL A 75 11.88 0.14 6.17
C VAL A 75 11.29 1.01 5.09
N SER A 76 11.42 2.33 5.22
CA SER A 76 10.90 3.30 4.26
C SER A 76 11.99 4.24 3.78
N TRP A 77 11.90 4.67 2.52
CA TRP A 77 12.88 5.60 1.95
C TRP A 77 12.29 6.37 0.75
N PRO A 78 12.76 7.60 0.49
CA PRO A 78 12.34 8.38 -0.67
C PRO A 78 12.74 7.77 -2.02
N VAL A 79 11.84 7.88 -2.99
CA VAL A 79 12.13 7.71 -4.42
C VAL A 79 12.83 8.97 -4.89
N LEU A 80 14.06 8.85 -5.40
CA LEU A 80 14.83 9.98 -5.90
C LEU A 80 14.68 10.07 -7.42
N PRO A 81 13.89 11.02 -7.95
CA PRO A 81 13.84 11.25 -9.38
C PRO A 81 15.17 11.81 -9.90
N GLU A 82 15.41 11.66 -11.20
CA GLU A 82 16.63 12.16 -11.84
C GLU A 82 16.87 13.66 -11.58
N SER A 83 15.79 14.44 -11.57
CA SER A 83 15.80 15.89 -11.32
C SER A 83 16.36 16.28 -9.95
N GLU A 84 16.39 15.35 -8.98
CA GLU A 84 16.82 15.63 -7.62
C GLU A 84 18.26 15.17 -7.32
N LYS A 85 18.92 14.49 -8.26
CA LYS A 85 20.31 14.01 -8.06
C LYS A 85 21.33 15.13 -7.88
N SER A 86 21.03 16.35 -8.31
CA SER A 86 21.85 17.54 -8.03
C SER A 86 21.78 18.01 -6.58
N TYR A 87 20.70 17.67 -5.86
CA TYR A 87 20.47 18.09 -4.48
C TYR A 87 20.93 17.06 -3.46
N TYR A 88 20.92 15.78 -3.82
CA TYR A 88 21.18 14.68 -2.90
C TYR A 88 22.29 13.76 -3.40
N LYS A 89 23.05 13.19 -2.46
CA LYS A 89 24.10 12.21 -2.76
C LYS A 89 23.63 10.78 -2.46
N PRO A 90 24.25 9.76 -3.08
CA PRO A 90 23.97 8.36 -2.77
C PRO A 90 24.29 8.01 -1.31
N SER A 91 23.58 7.01 -0.77
CA SER A 91 23.79 6.47 0.58
C SER A 91 23.88 4.94 0.50
N PRO A 92 24.86 4.27 1.14
CA PRO A 92 24.97 2.81 1.09
C PRO A 92 23.74 2.07 1.62
N ALA A 93 23.00 2.65 2.57
CA ALA A 93 21.74 2.06 3.05
C ALA A 93 20.64 2.13 1.98
N ARG A 94 20.58 3.27 1.26
CA ARG A 94 19.62 3.48 0.18
C ARG A 94 19.91 2.62 -1.03
N GLU A 95 21.18 2.49 -1.42
CA GLU A 95 21.59 1.58 -2.50
C GLU A 95 21.18 0.13 -2.21
N ARG A 96 21.36 -0.34 -0.97
CA ARG A 96 20.88 -1.67 -0.54
C ARG A 96 19.35 -1.78 -0.61
N ALA A 97 18.62 -0.74 -0.20
CA ALA A 97 17.16 -0.72 -0.24
C ALA A 97 16.63 -0.74 -1.69
N ASP A 98 17.21 0.07 -2.58
CA ASP A 98 16.86 0.12 -4.00
C ASP A 98 17.18 -1.19 -4.72
N GLN A 99 18.33 -1.81 -4.41
CA GLN A 99 18.70 -3.15 -4.93
C GLN A 99 17.71 -4.22 -4.48
N LEU A 100 17.34 -4.24 -3.19
CA LEU A 100 16.36 -5.19 -2.68
C LEU A 100 14.99 -4.96 -3.32
N ALA A 101 14.53 -3.71 -3.42
CA ALA A 101 13.26 -3.38 -4.08
C ALA A 101 13.25 -3.83 -5.55
N THR A 102 14.33 -3.59 -6.29
CA THR A 102 14.47 -4.05 -7.69
C THR A 102 14.33 -5.57 -7.79
N ARG A 103 15.01 -6.33 -6.91
CA ARG A 103 14.89 -7.79 -6.87
C ARG A 103 13.49 -8.27 -6.53
N LEU A 104 12.80 -7.62 -5.60
CA LEU A 104 11.45 -8.01 -5.19
C LEU A 104 10.38 -7.65 -6.23
N LEU A 105 10.59 -6.55 -6.97
CA LEU A 105 9.69 -6.14 -8.05
C LEU A 105 9.90 -6.94 -9.34
N SER A 106 11.11 -7.47 -9.56
CA SER A 106 11.46 -8.27 -10.74
C SER A 106 12.09 -9.62 -10.33
N PRO A 107 11.34 -10.51 -9.65
CA PRO A 107 11.88 -11.71 -9.02
C PRO A 107 12.47 -12.71 -10.03
N GLU A 108 11.99 -12.72 -11.28
CA GLU A 108 12.53 -13.54 -12.37
C GLU A 108 13.98 -13.21 -12.74
N THR A 109 14.49 -12.04 -12.36
CA THR A 109 15.87 -11.64 -12.67
C THR A 109 16.91 -12.34 -11.78
N TRP A 110 16.49 -12.94 -10.66
CA TRP A 110 17.41 -13.49 -9.67
C TRP A 110 16.94 -14.82 -9.05
N LEU A 111 15.63 -15.10 -9.02
CA LEU A 111 15.14 -16.40 -8.60
C LEU A 111 15.28 -17.42 -9.74
N PRO A 112 15.89 -18.59 -9.48
CA PRO A 112 16.00 -19.65 -10.47
C PRO A 112 14.62 -20.25 -10.80
N THR A 113 14.52 -20.95 -11.93
CA THR A 113 13.25 -21.54 -12.39
C THR A 113 12.69 -22.59 -11.43
N ASP A 114 13.56 -23.31 -10.69
CA ASP A 114 13.18 -24.30 -9.67
C ASP A 114 12.66 -23.67 -8.35
N ALA A 115 12.75 -22.34 -8.20
CA ALA A 115 12.13 -21.62 -7.09
C ALA A 115 10.60 -21.55 -7.22
N TRP A 116 10.03 -21.90 -8.38
CA TRP A 116 8.62 -21.69 -8.70
C TRP A 116 7.87 -23.01 -8.84
N THR A 117 6.76 -23.12 -8.13
CA THR A 117 5.71 -24.11 -8.41
C THR A 117 4.91 -23.71 -9.65
N THR A 118 4.70 -22.41 -9.85
CA THR A 118 4.04 -21.84 -11.02
C THR A 118 4.86 -20.67 -11.53
N LEU A 119 5.53 -20.88 -12.66
CA LEU A 119 6.44 -19.91 -13.27
C LEU A 119 5.69 -18.84 -14.07
N THR A 120 4.66 -19.24 -14.82
CA THR A 120 3.86 -18.33 -15.63
C THR A 120 2.96 -17.49 -14.73
N PRO A 121 3.07 -16.15 -14.77
CA PRO A 121 2.17 -15.28 -14.02
C PRO A 121 0.71 -15.49 -14.46
N ARG A 122 -0.21 -15.52 -13.49
CA ARG A 122 -1.66 -15.52 -13.72
C ARG A 122 -2.29 -14.29 -13.09
N PRO A 123 -3.45 -13.81 -13.55
CA PRO A 123 -4.18 -12.75 -12.84
C PRO A 123 -4.41 -13.14 -11.38
N HIS A 124 -4.10 -12.23 -10.46
CA HIS A 124 -4.36 -12.46 -9.04
C HIS A 124 -5.85 -12.23 -8.75
N ALA A 125 -6.51 -13.25 -8.22
CA ALA A 125 -7.92 -13.17 -7.84
C ALA A 125 -8.05 -12.57 -6.44
N VAL A 126 -8.38 -11.28 -6.37
CA VAL A 126 -8.66 -10.60 -5.10
C VAL A 126 -10.08 -10.95 -4.64
N SER A 127 -10.19 -11.68 -3.53
CA SER A 127 -11.48 -12.11 -2.98
C SER A 127 -12.07 -11.11 -1.98
N ALA A 128 -11.23 -10.32 -1.32
CA ALA A 128 -11.65 -9.41 -0.27
C ALA A 128 -10.81 -8.13 -0.30
N TYR A 129 -11.43 -7.05 0.16
CA TYR A 129 -10.82 -5.73 0.26
C TYR A 129 -10.88 -5.28 1.72
N ARG A 130 -9.86 -4.55 2.15
CA ARG A 130 -10.01 -3.70 3.33
C ARG A 130 -10.65 -2.40 2.90
N PHE A 131 -11.70 -2.02 3.60
CA PHE A 131 -12.35 -0.74 3.45
C PHE A 131 -12.03 0.11 4.68
N VAL A 132 -11.35 1.23 4.45
CA VAL A 132 -10.94 2.17 5.49
C VAL A 132 -11.72 3.46 5.34
N THR A 133 -12.24 3.96 6.45
CA THR A 133 -12.80 5.30 6.56
C THR A 133 -11.97 6.11 7.53
N VAL A 134 -11.69 7.37 7.19
CA VAL A 134 -11.02 8.29 8.10
C VAL A 134 -11.53 9.71 7.95
N THR A 135 -11.78 10.35 9.08
CA THR A 135 -12.10 11.78 9.12
C THR A 135 -10.82 12.60 8.96
N GLN A 136 -10.76 13.43 7.93
CA GLN A 136 -9.59 14.29 7.64
C GLN A 136 -10.06 15.67 7.16
N PRO A 137 -9.19 16.69 7.23
CA PRO A 137 -9.35 17.86 6.39
C PRO A 137 -9.36 17.46 4.91
N VAL A 138 -10.37 17.92 4.16
CA VAL A 138 -10.46 17.67 2.71
C VAL A 138 -10.41 18.98 1.95
N GLY A 139 -9.55 19.02 0.92
CA GLY A 139 -9.45 20.14 -0.01
C GLY A 139 -10.40 19.99 -1.19
N GLY A 140 -10.58 21.08 -1.95
CA GLY A 140 -11.43 21.09 -3.14
C GLY A 140 -12.92 21.10 -2.84
N THR A 141 -13.71 20.58 -3.78
CA THR A 141 -15.18 20.50 -3.71
C THR A 141 -15.68 19.07 -3.94
N PRO A 142 -15.26 18.09 -3.12
CA PRO A 142 -15.77 16.73 -3.24
C PRO A 142 -17.29 16.70 -2.99
N PRO A 143 -18.02 15.70 -3.53
CA PRO A 143 -19.44 15.56 -3.26
C PRO A 143 -19.71 15.33 -1.77
N ASN A 144 -20.90 15.72 -1.32
CA ASN A 144 -21.32 15.48 0.06
C ASN A 144 -21.60 13.98 0.27
N VAL A 145 -21.26 13.46 1.45
CA VAL A 145 -21.58 12.09 1.86
C VAL A 145 -23.07 11.76 1.75
N THR A 146 -23.94 12.76 1.91
CA THR A 146 -25.41 12.61 1.78
C THR A 146 -25.89 12.54 0.33
N ALA A 147 -25.02 12.86 -0.65
CA ALA A 147 -25.32 12.72 -2.08
C ALA A 147 -25.01 11.31 -2.62
N VAL A 148 -24.52 10.40 -1.76
CA VAL A 148 -24.19 9.03 -2.13
C VAL A 148 -25.24 8.06 -1.58
N ASP A 149 -25.85 7.28 -2.47
CA ASP A 149 -26.77 6.21 -2.09
C ASP A 149 -25.98 4.96 -1.70
N TRP A 150 -25.70 4.80 -0.40
CA TRP A 150 -24.86 3.72 0.10
C TRP A 150 -25.52 2.33 -0.04
N PRO A 151 -24.75 1.29 -0.38
CA PRO A 151 -25.25 -0.09 -0.46
C PRO A 151 -25.45 -0.75 0.92
N PHE A 152 -25.27 -0.01 2.01
CA PHE A 152 -25.39 -0.48 3.39
C PHE A 152 -26.16 0.53 4.24
N THR A 153 -26.80 0.05 5.32
CA THR A 153 -27.66 0.87 6.19
C THR A 153 -26.91 1.50 7.36
N THR A 154 -25.71 1.03 7.68
CA THR A 154 -24.87 1.59 8.74
C THR A 154 -24.27 2.92 8.30
N SER A 155 -24.20 3.90 9.20
CA SER A 155 -23.45 5.14 8.95
C SER A 155 -22.01 4.84 8.56
N LEU A 156 -21.47 5.54 7.56
CA LEU A 156 -20.05 5.42 7.17
C LEU A 156 -19.07 5.68 8.33
N LEU A 157 -19.44 6.60 9.23
CA LEU A 157 -18.64 6.93 10.41
C LEU A 157 -18.61 5.79 11.45
N ASP A 158 -19.57 4.87 11.38
CA ASP A 158 -19.70 3.74 12.28
C ASP A 158 -19.38 2.40 11.58
N PHE A 159 -19.10 2.44 10.27
CA PHE A 159 -18.83 1.25 9.48
C PHE A 159 -17.43 0.70 9.77
N GLY A 160 -17.38 -0.57 10.20
CA GLY A 160 -16.14 -1.24 10.58
C GLY A 160 -15.69 -0.96 12.01
N ASP A 161 -14.57 -1.59 12.38
CA ASP A 161 -14.00 -1.50 13.72
C ASP A 161 -13.00 -0.34 13.83
N PRO A 162 -12.88 0.33 14.99
CA PRO A 162 -11.85 1.33 15.21
C PRO A 162 -10.45 0.76 15.03
N LEU A 163 -9.62 1.44 14.24
CA LEU A 163 -8.25 1.04 13.97
C LEU A 163 -7.30 1.76 14.93
N GLN A 164 -6.88 1.08 16.00
CA GLN A 164 -6.03 1.69 17.04
C GLN A 164 -4.60 2.02 16.58
N ASN A 165 -4.11 1.40 15.48
CA ASN A 165 -2.78 1.62 14.92
C ASN A 165 -2.85 1.90 13.41
N PRO A 166 -3.00 3.16 12.98
CA PRO A 166 -3.15 3.53 11.58
C PRO A 166 -1.86 3.40 10.76
N THR A 167 -0.72 3.09 11.39
CA THR A 167 0.56 2.78 10.70
C THR A 167 0.47 1.58 9.75
N THR A 168 -0.61 0.78 9.86
CA THR A 168 -0.97 -0.31 8.95
C THR A 168 -1.56 0.17 7.61
N ILE A 169 -1.87 1.47 7.48
CA ILE A 169 -2.35 2.11 6.26
C ILE A 169 -1.14 2.70 5.50
N PRO A 170 -0.90 2.30 4.23
CA PRO A 170 0.25 2.71 3.42
C PRO A 170 0.08 4.12 2.84
N VAL A 171 -1.06 4.77 3.08
CA VAL A 171 -1.33 6.14 2.67
C VAL A 171 -0.95 7.08 3.83
N PRO A 172 -0.12 8.11 3.60
CA PRO A 172 0.26 9.07 4.63
C PRO A 172 -0.91 10.00 4.92
N LEU A 173 -1.82 9.54 5.78
CA LEU A 173 -2.93 10.33 6.28
C LEU A 173 -2.52 10.97 7.59
N GLY A 174 -3.04 12.18 7.83
CA GLY A 174 -2.83 12.89 9.08
C GLY A 174 -3.49 12.17 10.26
N PRO A 175 -3.37 12.70 11.48
CA PRO A 175 -4.14 12.20 12.61
C PRO A 175 -5.63 12.21 12.26
N GLY A 176 -6.37 11.17 12.67
CA GLY A 176 -7.79 11.04 12.39
C GLY A 176 -8.40 9.81 13.05
N ASP A 177 -9.73 9.74 13.01
CA ASP A 177 -10.48 8.59 13.51
C ASP A 177 -10.59 7.54 12.40
N PHE A 178 -9.73 6.53 12.46
CA PHE A 178 -9.68 5.46 11.46
C PHE A 178 -10.62 4.32 11.84
N ARG A 179 -11.38 3.84 10.85
CA ARG A 179 -12.13 2.58 10.95
C ARG A 179 -11.85 1.69 9.77
N CYS A 180 -11.99 0.38 10.00
CA CYS A 180 -11.60 -0.63 9.03
C CYS A 180 -12.63 -1.76 9.03
N ALA A 181 -13.11 -2.16 7.85
CA ALA A 181 -13.90 -3.37 7.65
C ALA A 181 -13.33 -4.20 6.49
N THR A 182 -13.42 -5.52 6.59
CA THR A 182 -13.20 -6.39 5.43
C THR A 182 -14.51 -6.47 4.64
N ILE A 183 -14.46 -6.18 3.34
CA ILE A 183 -15.61 -6.23 2.42
C ILE A 183 -15.32 -7.17 1.25
N ALA A 184 -16.35 -7.71 0.60
CA ALA A 184 -16.17 -8.54 -0.58
C ALA A 184 -15.81 -7.69 -1.81
N ALA A 185 -15.25 -8.34 -2.84
CA ALA A 185 -14.91 -7.67 -4.10
C ALA A 185 -16.14 -7.05 -4.80
N ASP A 186 -17.32 -7.68 -4.69
CA ASP A 186 -18.56 -7.14 -5.25
C ASP A 186 -19.03 -5.88 -4.50
N ASP A 187 -18.92 -5.87 -3.17
CA ASP A 187 -19.25 -4.70 -2.36
C ASP A 187 -18.32 -3.52 -2.70
N ALA A 188 -17.01 -3.79 -2.86
CA ALA A 188 -16.05 -2.76 -3.25
C ALA A 188 -16.40 -2.15 -4.62
N ARG A 189 -16.79 -2.98 -5.61
CA ARG A 189 -17.28 -2.51 -6.92
C ARG A 189 -18.57 -1.70 -6.82
N ALA A 190 -19.51 -2.15 -5.99
CA ALA A 190 -20.78 -1.46 -5.77
C ALA A 190 -20.55 -0.08 -5.14
N ILE A 191 -19.71 0.00 -4.10
CA ILE A 191 -19.32 1.25 -3.44
C ILE A 191 -18.65 2.20 -4.43
N ARG A 192 -17.68 1.71 -5.21
CA ARG A 192 -17.02 2.50 -6.25
C ARG A 192 -18.03 3.08 -7.24
N THR A 193 -18.96 2.27 -7.71
CA THR A 193 -19.96 2.68 -8.69
C THR A 193 -20.84 3.82 -8.14
N VAL A 194 -21.25 3.77 -6.87
CA VAL A 194 -22.07 4.85 -6.27
C VAL A 194 -21.25 6.12 -6.04
N LEU A 195 -19.96 6.00 -5.72
CA LEU A 195 -19.04 7.13 -5.61
C LEU A 195 -18.86 7.84 -6.96
N GLU A 196 -18.62 7.09 -8.03
CA GLU A 196 -18.45 7.64 -9.38
C GLU A 196 -19.75 8.32 -9.86
N ARG A 197 -20.92 7.73 -9.60
CA ARG A 197 -22.23 8.35 -9.93
C ARG A 197 -22.48 9.64 -9.15
N ALA A 198 -22.02 9.73 -7.91
CA ALA A 198 -22.09 10.94 -7.10
C ALA A 198 -21.08 12.03 -7.54
N GLY A 199 -20.26 11.76 -8.56
CA GLY A 199 -19.25 12.69 -9.06
C GLY A 199 -17.99 12.76 -8.20
N ALA A 200 -17.75 11.75 -7.35
CA ALA A 200 -16.53 11.69 -6.55
C ALA A 200 -15.33 11.38 -7.45
N MET A 201 -14.20 12.05 -7.18
CA MET A 201 -12.94 11.69 -7.82
C MET A 201 -12.44 10.37 -7.23
N VAL A 202 -12.46 9.31 -8.03
CA VAL A 202 -12.01 7.98 -7.63
C VAL A 202 -10.67 7.68 -8.29
N THR A 203 -9.64 7.46 -7.47
CA THR A 203 -8.32 7.00 -7.95
C THR A 203 -8.22 5.49 -7.81
N THR A 204 -7.89 4.80 -8.91
CA THR A 204 -7.64 3.35 -8.93
C THR A 204 -6.16 3.09 -8.61
N MET A 205 -5.87 2.04 -7.85
CA MET A 205 -4.49 1.62 -7.57
C MET A 205 -4.07 0.42 -8.40
N PHE A 206 -4.81 -0.70 -8.35
CA PHE A 206 -4.39 -1.97 -8.95
C PHE A 206 -5.52 -2.72 -9.68
N THR A 207 -6.77 -2.53 -9.26
CA THR A 207 -7.92 -3.34 -9.66
C THR A 207 -9.15 -2.46 -9.87
N ALA A 208 -10.09 -2.89 -10.71
CA ALA A 208 -11.33 -2.12 -10.93
C ALA A 208 -12.21 -1.96 -9.67
N ALA A 209 -11.92 -2.67 -8.58
CA ALA A 209 -12.67 -2.57 -7.33
C ALA A 209 -11.93 -1.80 -6.22
N ASP A 210 -10.63 -1.57 -6.36
CA ASP A 210 -9.95 -0.66 -5.43
C ASP A 210 -10.23 0.79 -5.77
N PHE A 211 -10.13 1.61 -4.74
CA PHE A 211 -10.30 3.04 -4.87
C PHE A 211 -9.67 3.78 -3.69
N THR A 212 -9.32 5.04 -3.96
CA THR A 212 -9.15 6.10 -2.97
C THR A 212 -10.03 7.28 -3.38
N THR A 213 -10.77 7.86 -2.44
CA THR A 213 -11.59 9.05 -2.69
C THR A 213 -11.79 9.89 -1.43
N ALA A 214 -12.31 11.11 -1.60
CA ALA A 214 -12.72 12.00 -0.52
C ALA A 214 -14.17 12.46 -0.71
N LEU A 215 -14.89 12.61 0.40
CA LEU A 215 -16.25 13.13 0.47
C LEU A 215 -16.33 14.26 1.49
N ALA A 216 -17.14 15.28 1.24
CA ALA A 216 -17.44 16.30 2.24
C ALA A 216 -18.50 15.80 3.22
N THR A 217 -18.36 16.11 4.52
CA THR A 217 -19.45 15.86 5.50
C THR A 217 -20.44 17.02 5.60
N GLY A 218 -20.22 18.10 4.85
CA GLY A 218 -20.98 19.35 4.95
C GLY A 218 -20.41 20.35 5.96
N ASN A 219 -19.49 19.93 6.82
CA ASN A 219 -18.72 20.81 7.69
C ASN A 219 -17.56 21.43 6.90
N SER A 220 -17.40 22.76 6.95
CA SER A 220 -16.37 23.45 6.17
C SER A 220 -14.98 22.89 6.43
N GLY A 221 -14.32 22.39 5.39
CA GLY A 221 -12.95 21.89 5.44
C GLY A 221 -12.76 20.51 6.09
N THR A 222 -13.84 19.81 6.48
CA THR A 222 -13.77 18.44 7.02
C THR A 222 -14.52 17.47 6.12
N GLY A 223 -13.95 16.28 5.95
CA GLY A 223 -14.52 15.24 5.11
C GLY A 223 -14.13 13.83 5.54
N LEU A 224 -14.59 12.87 4.77
CA LEU A 224 -14.22 11.46 4.88
C LEU A 224 -13.32 11.10 3.72
N VAL A 225 -12.17 10.52 4.03
CA VAL A 225 -11.32 9.86 3.03
C VAL A 225 -11.58 8.37 3.12
N LEU A 226 -11.88 7.77 1.98
CA LEU A 226 -12.28 6.38 1.85
C LEU A 226 -11.26 5.62 0.99
N PHE A 227 -10.93 4.40 1.41
CA PHE A 227 -10.04 3.52 0.69
C PHE A 227 -10.64 2.13 0.63
N ALA A 228 -10.63 1.51 -0.55
CA ALA A 228 -10.74 0.07 -0.67
C ALA A 228 -9.45 -0.45 -1.29
N GLU A 229 -8.77 -1.35 -0.59
CA GLU A 229 -7.53 -1.94 -1.07
C GLU A 229 -7.60 -3.47 -1.03
N PRO A 230 -7.01 -4.18 -2.00
CA PRO A 230 -6.94 -5.63 -1.98
C PRO A 230 -6.34 -6.15 -0.68
N LEU A 231 -6.99 -7.13 -0.05
CA LEU A 231 -6.35 -7.93 0.99
C LEU A 231 -5.46 -8.98 0.34
N PHE A 232 -4.18 -8.94 0.71
CA PHE A 232 -3.19 -9.91 0.26
C PHE A 232 -3.13 -11.11 1.22
N PRO A 233 -2.56 -12.25 0.80
CA PRO A 233 -2.47 -13.45 1.62
C PRO A 233 -1.82 -13.26 2.99
N ASP A 234 -0.84 -12.36 3.08
CA ASP A 234 -0.14 -11.96 4.29
C ASP A 234 -0.94 -10.99 5.17
N ARG A 235 -2.08 -10.51 4.69
CA ARG A 235 -3.05 -9.69 5.43
C ARG A 235 -4.48 -10.22 5.29
N PRO A 236 -4.87 -11.23 6.07
CA PRO A 236 -6.19 -11.84 5.94
C PRO A 236 -7.33 -10.95 6.46
N SER A 237 -7.04 -9.87 7.21
CA SER A 237 -8.07 -9.00 7.77
C SER A 237 -7.68 -7.53 7.78
N CYS A 238 -8.69 -6.67 7.97
CA CYS A 238 -8.55 -5.22 8.03
C CYS A 238 -7.70 -4.74 9.22
N THR A 239 -7.77 -5.44 10.36
CA THR A 239 -7.06 -5.09 11.61
C THR A 239 -5.78 -5.87 11.80
N SER A 240 -5.47 -6.82 10.91
CA SER A 240 -4.21 -7.55 10.93
C SER A 240 -3.07 -6.54 10.90
N ALA A 241 -2.30 -6.52 11.99
CA ALA A 241 -1.00 -5.89 11.97
C ALA A 241 -0.17 -6.55 10.86
N TYR A 242 0.76 -5.75 10.34
CA TYR A 242 1.98 -6.33 9.85
C TYR A 242 2.77 -6.81 11.07
#